data_AF-A0A929G6A8-F1
#
_entry.id   AF-A0A929G6A8-F1
#
_cell.length_a   1.000
_cell.length_b   1.000
_cell.length_c   1.000
_cell.angle_alpha   90.00
_cell.angle_beta   90.00
_cell.angle_gamma   90.00
#
_symmetry.space_group_name_H-M   'P 1'
#
loop_
_entity.id
_entity.type
_entity.pdbx_description
1 polymer ?
#
loop_
_entity_poly.entity_id
_entity_poly.type
_entity_poly.pdbx_seq_one_letter_code
_entity_poly.pdbx_strand_id
1 'polypeptide(L)' 'MSGEVTIFTQDLVKQFKTRRGTVTAVDGVTLQVRRGETYGLIGPDGAGKT' A
#
# COMPACT_ATOMS: atom_id res chain seq x y z
N MET A 1 -7.74 20.13 15.96
CA MET A 1 -7.30 20.23 14.55
C MET A 1 -6.92 18.83 14.09
N SER A 2 -7.66 18.24 13.14
CA SER A 2 -7.26 16.97 12.54
C SER A 2 -5.94 17.19 11.80
N GLY A 3 -4.88 16.48 12.17
CA GLY A 3 -3.57 16.62 11.53
C GLY A 3 -3.65 16.40 10.01
N GLU A 4 -2.87 17.19 9.28
CA GLU A 4 -2.67 17.12 7.83
C GLU A 4 -2.38 15.69 7.37
N VAL A 5 -3.05 15.22 6.31
CA VAL A 5 -2.74 13.93 5.68
C VAL A 5 -1.51 14.14 4.80
N THR A 6 -0.44 13.38 5.07
CA THR A 6 0.85 13.52 4.35
C THR A 6 1.12 12.37 3.40
N ILE A 7 0.55 11.19 3.66
CA ILE A 7 0.60 10.04 2.76
C ILE A 7 -0.83 9.65 2.45
N PHE A 8 -1.16 9.51 1.18
CA PHE A 8 -2.50 9.12 0.73
C PHE A 8 -2.39 8.24 -0.50
N THR A 9 -3.19 7.18 -0.51
CA THR A 9 -3.47 6.39 -1.71
C THR A 9 -4.97 6.20 -1.84
N GLN A 10 -5.44 6.12 -3.07
CA GLN A 10 -6.79 5.71 -3.39
C GLN A 10 -6.72 4.60 -4.43
N ASP A 11 -7.33 3.47 -4.11
CA ASP A 11 -7.44 2.29 -4.97
C ASP A 11 -6.11 1.89 -5.62
N LEU A 12 -5.01 1.93 -4.86
CA LEU A 12 -3.68 1.66 -5.37
C LEU A 12 -3.59 0.21 -5.85
N VAL A 13 -3.22 0.04 -7.12
CA VAL A 13 -2.95 -1.26 -7.72
C VAL A 13 -1.49 -1.33 -8.17
N LYS A 14 -0.81 -2.42 -7.84
CA LYS A 14 0.53 -2.73 -8.34
C LYS A 14 0.57 -4.12 -8.94
N GLN A 15 0.93 -4.18 -10.22
CA GLN A 15 1.10 -5.42 -10.95
C GLN A 15 2.55 -5.61 -11.40
N PHE A 16 3.02 -6.85 -11.34
CA PHE A 16 4.32 -7.28 -11.86
C PHE A 16 4.12 -8.31 -12.96
N LYS A 17 4.79 -8.11 -14.09
CA LYS A 17 4.84 -9.11 -15.16
C LYS A 17 5.95 -10.11 -14.85
N THR A 18 5.60 -11.38 -14.75
CA THR A 18 6.56 -12.47 -14.51
C THR A 18 6.52 -13.48 -15.65
N ARG A 19 7.49 -14.39 -15.70
CA ARG A 19 7.49 -15.50 -16.67
C ARG A 19 6.31 -16.46 -16.51
N ARG A 20 5.63 -16.44 -15.35
CA ARG A 20 4.46 -17.28 -15.03
C ARG A 20 3.13 -16.53 -15.20
N GLY A 21 3.17 -15.28 -15.68
CA GLY A 21 2.01 -14.41 -15.82
C GLY A 21 2.09 -13.14 -14.99
N THR A 22 1.01 -12.37 -15.00
CA THR A 22 0.87 -11.15 -14.20
C THR A 22 0.52 -11.49 -12.76
N VAL A 23 1.24 -10.89 -11.82
CA VAL A 23 0.94 -10.97 -10.39
C VAL A 23 0.45 -9.59 -9.93
N THR A 24 -0.75 -9.54 -9.35
CA THR A 24 -1.24 -8.36 -8.63
C THR A 24 -0.70 -8.42 -7.21
N ALA A 25 0.28 -7.57 -6.89
CA ALA A 25 0.93 -7.51 -5.58
C ALA A 25 0.20 -6.58 -4.60
N VAL A 26 -0.41 -5.51 -5.14
CA VAL A 26 -1.28 -4.59 -4.38
C VAL A 26 -2.57 -4.47 -5.18
N ASP A 27 -3.72 -4.64 -4.52
CA ASP A 27 -5.03 -4.70 -5.17
C ASP A 27 -6.02 -3.74 -4.48
N GLY A 28 -6.18 -2.54 -5.04
CA GLY A 28 -7.17 -1.57 -4.60
C GLY A 28 -6.93 -0.98 -3.20
N VAL A 29 -5.67 -0.76 -2.80
CA VAL A 29 -5.36 -0.28 -1.44
C VAL A 29 -5.58 1.23 -1.32
N THR A 30 -6.53 1.61 -0.46
CA THR A 30 -6.79 2.99 -0.03
C THR A 30 -6.29 3.18 1.40
N LEU A 31 -5.35 4.10 1.62
CA LEU A 31 -4.82 4.41 2.96
C LEU A 31 -4.50 5.90 3.11
N GLN A 32 -4.52 6.37 4.36
CA GLN A 32 -4.12 7.72 4.75
C GLN A 32 -3.20 7.64 5.97
N VAL A 33 -2.10 8.38 5.95
CA VAL A 33 -1.21 8.58 7.12
C VAL A 33 -1.05 10.07 7.36
N ARG A 34 -1.28 10.49 8.60
CA ARG A 34 -1.22 11.90 9.02
C ARG A 34 0.20 12.31 9.40
N ARG A 35 0.45 13.61 9.37
CA ARG A 35 1.71 14.18 9.85
C ARG A 35 1.96 13.82 11.31
N GLY A 36 3.07 13.14 11.58
CA GLY A 36 3.47 12.69 12.92
C GLY A 36 2.84 11.36 13.36
N GLU A 37 2.07 10.69 12.51
CA GLU A 37 1.53 9.36 12.78
C GLU A 37 2.59 8.27 12.50
N THR A 38 2.76 7.35 13.44
CA THR A 38 3.50 6.10 13.20
C THR A 38 2.54 5.07 12.63
N TYR A 39 2.76 4.68 11.38
CA TYR A 39 1.96 3.68 10.68
C TYR A 39 2.78 2.43 10.37
N GLY A 40 2.22 1.25 10.63
CA GLY A 40 2.88 -0.05 10.40
C GLY A 40 2.14 -0.90 9.38
N LEU A 41 2.86 -1.39 8.37
CA LEU A 41 2.36 -2.36 7.40
C LEU A 41 2.94 -3.75 7.70
N ILE A 42 2.10 -4.68 8.17
CA ILE A 42 2.51 -6.01 8.65
C ILE A 42 1.78 -7.11 7.87
N GLY A 43 2.48 -8.22 7.64
CA GLY A 43 1.95 -9.37 6.91
C GLY A 43 3.06 -10.36 6.54
N PRO A 44 2.71 -11.59 6.11
CA PRO A 44 3.67 -12.62 5.73
C PRO A 44 4.47 -12.24 4.47
N ASP A 45 5.49 -13.05 4.14
CA ASP A 45 6.26 -12.87 2.91
C ASP A 45 5.37 -12.99 1.68
N GLY A 46 5.58 -12.08 0.71
CA GLY A 46 4.75 -11.99 -0.49
C GLY A 46 3.44 -11.21 -0.33
N ALA A 47 3.11 -10.69 0.85
CA ALA A 47 1.86 -9.93 1.08
C ALA A 47 1.80 -8.52 0.46
N GLY A 48 2.77 -8.11 -0.37
CA GLY A 48 2.75 -6.80 -1.05
C GLY A 48 3.19 -5.60 -0.20
N LYS A 49 4.01 -5.83 0.84
CA LYS A 49 4.51 -4.78 1.75
C LYS A 49 5.64 -3.92 1.15
N THR A 50 6.30 -4.42 0.10
CA THR A 50 7.46 -3.83 -0.59
C THR A 50 7.22 -3.90 -2.09
#